data_AF-A0AAV7HTF4-F1
#
_entry.id   AF-A0AAV7HTF4-F1
#
_cell.length_a   1.000
_cell.length_b   1.000
_cell.length_c   1.000
_cell.angle_alpha   90.00
_cell.angle_beta   90.00
_cell.angle_gamma   90.00
#
_symmetry.space_group_name_H-M   'P 1'
#
loop_
_entity.id
_entity.type
_entity.pdbx_description
1 polymer ?
#
loop_
_entity_poly.entity_id
_entity_poly.type
_entity_poly.pdbx_seq_one_letter_code
_entity_poly.pdbx_strand_id
1 'polypeptide(L)' 'MGRFQWLEAALPLGIIAGLLCVMGNSQYQIHKAYYGRPKHIGNDVWDVAMERRDKKLLEEAAAAGN' A
#
# COMPACT_ATOMS: atom_id res chain seq x y z
N MET A 1 38.55 -12.13 -21.29
CA MET A 1 37.10 -11.92 -21.09
C MET A 1 36.91 -11.49 -19.64
N GLY A 2 36.39 -10.28 -19.42
CA GLY A 2 36.39 -9.59 -18.13
C GLY A 2 35.39 -10.19 -17.13
N ARG A 3 35.80 -10.28 -15.87
CA ARG A 3 35.09 -10.92 -14.73
C ARG A 3 33.64 -10.43 -14.47
N PHE A 4 33.20 -9.36 -15.11
CA PHE A 4 31.93 -8.67 -14.88
C PHE A 4 30.96 -8.65 -16.08
N GLN A 5 31.25 -9.37 -17.17
CA GLN A 5 30.39 -9.38 -18.37
C GLN A 5 28.95 -9.88 -18.09
N TRP A 6 28.75 -10.68 -17.05
CA TRP A 6 27.42 -11.11 -16.63
C TRP A 6 26.56 -9.97 -16.06
N LEU A 7 27.17 -8.89 -15.55
CA LEU A 7 26.43 -7.71 -15.05
C LEU A 7 25.74 -6.95 -16.18
N GLU A 8 26.32 -6.94 -17.39
CA GLU A 8 25.67 -6.34 -18.56
C GLU A 8 24.36 -7.06 -18.90
N ALA A 9 24.33 -8.39 -18.74
CA ALA A 9 23.11 -9.19 -18.91
C ALA A 9 22.14 -9.08 -17.72
N ALA A 10 22.65 -8.86 -16.50
CA ALA A 10 21.82 -8.68 -15.30
C ALA A 10 21.20 -7.27 -15.19
N LEU A 11 21.77 -6.26 -15.85
CA LEU A 11 21.30 -4.87 -15.78
C LEU A 11 19.84 -4.70 -16.24
N PRO A 12 19.40 -5.25 -17.40
CA PRO A 12 17.99 -5.20 -17.79
C PRO A 12 17.05 -5.90 -16.78
N LEU A 13 17.49 -7.03 -16.21
CA LEU A 13 16.72 -7.76 -15.20
C LEU A 13 16.59 -6.95 -13.90
N GLY A 14 17.65 -6.26 -13.48
CA GLY A 14 17.63 -5.36 -12.33
C GLY A 14 16.66 -4.18 -12.51
N ILE A 15 16.58 -3.63 -13.72
CA ILE A 15 15.61 -2.57 -14.04
C ILE A 15 14.17 -3.09 -13.93
N ILE A 16 13.88 -4.28 -14.47
CA ILE A 16 12.55 -4.90 -14.36
C ILE A 16 12.19 -5.13 -12.89
N ALA A 17 13.11 -5.68 -12.08
CA ALA A 17 12.90 -5.86 -10.66
C ALA A 17 12.63 -4.53 -9.93
N GLY A 18 13.40 -3.48 -10.26
CA GLY A 18 13.20 -2.14 -9.72
C GLY A 18 11.82 -1.58 -10.05
N LEU A 19 11.37 -1.72 -11.29
CA LEU A 19 10.04 -1.26 -11.71
C LEU A 19 8.91 -2.03 -11.01
N LEU A 20 9.05 -3.34 -10.81
CA LEU A 20 8.07 -4.13 -10.04
C LEU A 20 7.99 -3.67 -8.58
N CYS A 21 9.14 -3.38 -7.95
CA CYS A 21 9.19 -2.83 -6.60
C CYS A 21 8.50 -1.46 -6.52
N VAL A 22 8.73 -0.58 -7.51
CA VAL A 22 8.08 0.74 -7.59
C VAL A 22 6.57 0.59 -7.78
N MET A 23 6.12 -0.36 -8.61
CA MET A 23 4.70 -0.60 -8.84
C MET A 23 3.97 -1.00 -7.55
N GLY A 24 4.50 -1.95 -6.78
CA GLY A 24 3.88 -2.36 -5.51
C GLY A 24 3.92 -1.28 -4.44
N ASN A 25 5.07 -0.61 -4.28
CA ASN A 25 5.23 0.41 -3.26
C ASN A 25 4.44 1.70 -3.55
N SER A 26 4.33 2.10 -4.82
CA SER A 26 3.56 3.29 -5.19
C SER A 26 2.09 3.14 -4.80
N GLN A 27 1.48 2.00 -5.14
CA GLN A 27 0.10 1.68 -4.75
C GLN A 27 -0.08 1.64 -3.22
N TYR A 28 0.87 1.02 -2.51
CA TYR A 28 0.83 0.96 -1.04
C TYR A 28 0.87 2.37 -0.41
N GLN A 29 1.80 3.22 -0.84
CA GLN A 29 1.98 4.55 -0.27
C GLN A 29 0.78 5.46 -0.58
N ILE A 30 0.25 5.40 -1.80
CA ILE A 30 -0.94 6.19 -2.18
C ILE A 30 -2.16 5.77 -1.33
N HIS A 31 -2.40 4.46 -1.17
CA HIS A 31 -3.51 3.98 -0.33
C HIS A 31 -3.35 4.41 1.12
N LYS A 32 -2.13 4.26 1.66
CA LYS A 32 -1.83 4.66 3.04
C LYS A 32 -2.02 6.16 3.26
N ALA A 33 -1.65 6.99 2.28
CA ALA A 33 -1.84 8.44 2.35
C ALA A 33 -3.32 8.84 2.32
N TYR A 34 -4.13 8.20 1.48
CA TYR A 34 -5.56 8.55 1.35
C TYR A 34 -6.41 8.08 2.53
N TYR A 35 -6.22 6.85 3.00
CA TYR A 35 -7.04 6.25 4.06
C TYR A 35 -6.42 6.37 5.45
N GLY A 36 -5.21 6.93 5.57
CA GLY A 36 -4.45 7.03 6.82
C GLY A 36 -3.91 5.69 7.35
N ARG A 37 -4.22 4.56 6.69
CA ARG A 37 -3.84 3.21 7.11
C ARG A 37 -3.48 2.31 5.92
N PRO A 38 -2.63 1.28 6.12
CA PRO A 38 -2.39 0.24 5.12
C PRO A 38 -3.68 -0.44 4.66
N LYS A 39 -3.71 -0.90 3.41
CA LYS A 39 -4.87 -1.64 2.87
C LYS A 39 -5.04 -2.97 3.61
N HIS A 40 -6.24 -3.24 4.11
CA HIS A 40 -6.57 -4.53 4.70
C HIS A 40 -6.82 -5.57 3.58
N ILE A 41 -6.16 -6.72 3.68
CA ILE A 41 -6.28 -7.82 2.71
C ILE A 41 -7.29 -8.81 3.30
N GLY A 42 -8.23 -9.29 2.47
CA GLY A 42 -9.26 -10.23 2.92
C GLY A 42 -10.40 -9.58 3.69
N ASN A 43 -10.64 -8.28 3.48
CA ASN A 43 -11.71 -7.51 4.11
C ASN A 43 -13.08 -8.14 3.81
N ASP A 44 -13.71 -8.73 4.81
CA ASP A 44 -14.99 -9.41 4.67
C ASP A 44 -16.18 -8.46 4.96
N VAL A 45 -17.40 -8.99 4.88
CA VAL A 45 -18.62 -8.19 5.11
C VAL A 45 -18.69 -7.67 6.54
N TRP A 46 -18.15 -8.41 7.51
CA TRP A 46 -18.11 -8.01 8.90
C TRP A 46 -17.17 -6.82 9.09
N ASP A 47 -15.97 -6.87 8.51
CA ASP A 47 -15.00 -5.78 8.59
C ASP A 47 -15.52 -4.48 7.98
N VAL A 48 -16.20 -4.57 6.83
CA VAL A 48 -16.84 -3.40 6.19
C VAL A 48 -17.94 -2.81 7.08
N ALA A 49 -18.73 -3.66 7.75
CA ALA A 49 -19.78 -3.20 8.66
C ALA A 49 -19.18 -2.51 9.89
N MET A 50 -18.10 -3.06 10.44
CA MET A 50 -17.39 -2.48 11.58
C MET A 50 -16.71 -1.16 11.20
N GLU A 51 -16.06 -1.06 10.03
CA GLU A 51 -15.45 0.19 9.56
C GLU A 51 -16.48 1.33 9.45
N ARG A 52 -17.67 1.03 8.91
CA ARG A 52 -18.76 2.02 8.83
C ARG A 52 -19.28 2.43 10.20
N ARG A 53 -19.43 1.48 11.12
CA ARG A 53 -19.84 1.73 12.50
C ARG A 53 -18.83 2.64 13.20
N ASP A 54 -17.55 2.28 13.16
CA ASP A 54 -16.50 2.99 13.87
C ASP A 54 -16.33 4.41 13.33
N LYS A 55 -16.42 4.59 12.00
CA LYS A 55 -16.44 5.92 11.38
C LYS A 55 -17.58 6.79 11.94
N LYS A 56 -18.80 6.24 12.01
CA LYS A 56 -19.96 6.97 12.54
C LYS A 56 -19.80 7.34 14.02
N LEU A 57 -19.29 6.42 14.84
CA LEU A 57 -19.02 6.68 16.26
C LEU A 57 -17.98 7.79 16.46
N LEU A 58 -16.93 7.81 15.64
CA LEU A 58 -15.91 8.86 15.70
C LEU A 58 -16.46 10.23 15.25
N GLU A 59 -17.32 10.26 14.23
CA GLU A 59 -18.00 11.48 13.79
C GLU A 59 -18.94 12.03 14.89
N GLU A 60 -19.72 11.16 15.53
CA GLU A 60 -20.59 11.54 16.65
C GLU A 60 -19.77 12.03 17.86
N ALA A 61 -18.68 11.35 18.21
CA ALA A 61 -17.78 11.77 19.29
C ALA A 61 -17.11 13.12 18.99
N ALA A 62 -16.68 13.34 17.74
CA ALA A 62 -16.11 14.62 17.32
C ALA A 62 -17.14 15.76 17.35
N ALA A 63 -18.41 15.48 17.02
CA ALA A 63 -19.49 16.45 17.09
C ALA A 63 -19.90 16.78 18.53
N ALA A 64 -19.82 15.82 19.46
CA ALA A 64 -20.18 16.00 20.86
C ALA A 64 -19.07 16.67 21.72
N GLY A 65 -17.83 16.69 21.23
CA GLY A 65 -16.68 17.32 21.89
C GLY A 65 -16.47 18.81 21.57
N ASN A 66 -17.36 19.42 20.78
CA ASN A 66 -17.40 20.84 20.44
C ASN A 66 -18.61 21.52 21.10
#